data_AF-A0A821MN27-F1
#
_entry.id   AF-A0A821MN27-F1
#
_cell.length_a   1.000
_cell.length_b   1.000
_cell.length_c   1.000
_cell.angle_alpha   90.00
_cell.angle_beta   90.00
_cell.angle_gamma   90.00
#
_symmetry.space_group_name_H-M   'P 1'
#
loop_
_entity.id
_entity.type
_entity.pdbx_description
1 polymer ?
#
loop_
_entity_poly.entity_id
_entity_poly.type
_entity_poly.pdbx_seq_one_letter_code
_entity_poly.pdbx_strand_id
1 'polypeptide(L)'
;MSLSSKDINLILNFLNEDTCGSSLTFEQISAQFQHNISKSDYLRVGNALVLLLQNRDLIPTPQQRLIILFLFNDMYKSEQQSIHMNPFAPVFISILQNNNGENLSTQKHFHWFISPVTQHERWFVKTLINNNNKDLIKKTPNQILQTGLSTTKDENGTEELKEKIQERLRQLPVLVQCHLPAVIDDPEVNY
;
A
#
# COMPACT_ATOMS: atom_id res chain seq x y z
N MET A 1 -11.73 -6.98 18.39
CA MET A 1 -11.21 -7.35 17.06
C MET A 1 -9.85 -6.68 16.86
N SER A 2 -8.78 -7.26 17.41
CA SER A 2 -7.43 -6.68 17.38
C SER A 2 -6.47 -7.60 16.63
N LEU A 3 -5.46 -7.02 15.97
CA LEU A 3 -4.30 -7.80 15.51
C LEU A 3 -3.64 -8.50 16.70
N SER A 4 -3.16 -9.71 16.49
CA SER A 4 -2.37 -10.39 17.50
C SER A 4 -1.06 -9.62 17.72
N SER A 5 -0.60 -9.52 18.97
CA SER A 5 0.71 -8.92 19.27
C SER A 5 1.84 -9.59 18.50
N LYS A 6 1.66 -10.87 18.12
CA LYS A 6 2.61 -11.62 17.28
C LYS A 6 2.70 -11.02 15.87
N ASP A 7 1.57 -10.72 15.24
CA ASP A 7 1.52 -10.19 13.87
C ASP A 7 2.08 -8.77 13.82
N ILE A 8 1.78 -7.96 14.84
CA ILE A 8 2.34 -6.62 14.99
C ILE A 8 3.86 -6.68 15.12
N ASN A 9 4.38 -7.55 16.00
CA ASN A 9 5.82 -7.71 16.18
C ASN A 9 6.51 -8.21 14.89
N LEU A 10 5.86 -9.08 14.11
CA LEU A 10 6.38 -9.51 12.81
C LEU A 10 6.46 -8.34 11.83
N ILE A 11 5.40 -7.54 11.71
CA ILE A 11 5.39 -6.35 10.85
C ILE A 11 6.48 -5.36 11.27
N LEU A 12 6.61 -5.08 12.57
CA LEU A 12 7.64 -4.20 13.10
C LEU A 12 9.06 -4.74 12.85
N ASN A 13 9.26 -6.05 12.92
CA ASN A 13 10.56 -6.65 12.60
C ASN A 13 10.93 -6.50 11.12
N PHE A 14 9.97 -6.57 10.19
CA PHE A 14 10.22 -6.29 8.77
C PHE A 14 10.48 -4.80 8.51
N LEU A 15 9.80 -3.94 9.27
CA LEU A 15 9.91 -2.50 9.14
C LEU A 15 11.03 -1.91 10.02
N ASN A 16 11.82 -2.71 10.71
CA ASN A 16 12.92 -2.20 11.53
C ASN A 16 13.97 -1.51 10.65
N GLU A 17 14.42 -0.31 11.04
CA GLU A 17 15.31 0.53 10.23
C GLU A 17 16.63 -0.17 9.89
N ASP A 18 17.16 -0.95 10.83
CA ASP A 18 18.45 -1.65 10.69
C ASP A 18 18.41 -2.78 9.65
N THR A 19 17.27 -3.46 9.50
CA THR A 19 17.11 -4.63 8.62
C THR A 19 16.49 -4.28 7.27
N CYS A 20 15.76 -3.17 7.17
CA CYS A 20 14.96 -2.76 6.03
C CYS A 20 15.76 -2.54 4.73
N GLY A 21 16.98 -2.00 4.83
CA GLY A 21 17.70 -1.50 3.65
C GLY A 21 18.50 -2.54 2.88
N SER A 22 19.22 -3.40 3.59
CA SER A 22 20.34 -4.17 3.01
C SER A 22 20.27 -5.68 3.26
N SER A 23 19.48 -6.12 4.25
CA SER A 23 19.58 -7.51 4.75
C SER A 23 18.65 -8.49 4.03
N LEU A 24 17.52 -8.04 3.50
CA LEU A 24 16.50 -8.90 2.93
C LEU A 24 16.06 -8.41 1.54
N THR A 25 15.90 -9.34 0.60
CA THR A 25 15.27 -9.07 -0.70
C THR A 25 13.75 -9.05 -0.57
N PHE A 26 13.04 -8.43 -1.52
CA PHE A 26 11.58 -8.43 -1.53
C PHE A 26 11.01 -9.86 -1.60
N GLU A 27 11.67 -10.79 -2.30
CA GLU A 27 11.30 -12.21 -2.34
C GLU A 27 11.38 -12.86 -0.95
N GLN A 28 12.46 -12.62 -0.20
CA GLN A 28 12.61 -13.15 1.15
C GLN A 28 11.56 -12.58 2.11
N ILE A 29 11.25 -11.29 1.98
CA ILE A 29 10.21 -10.64 2.77
C ILE A 29 8.84 -11.24 2.46
N SER A 30 8.51 -11.42 1.18
CA SER A 30 7.28 -12.09 0.73
C SER A 30 7.16 -13.49 1.32
N ALA A 31 8.21 -14.31 1.18
CA ALA A 31 8.20 -15.69 1.66
C ALA A 31 7.97 -15.78 3.18
N GLN A 32 8.66 -14.93 3.96
CA GLN A 32 8.47 -14.90 5.41
C GLN A 32 7.10 -14.36 5.81
N PHE A 33 6.56 -13.37 5.08
CA PHE A 33 5.23 -12.82 5.33
C PHE A 33 4.14 -13.86 5.08
N GLN A 34 4.16 -14.53 3.93
CA GLN A 34 3.16 -15.54 3.55
C GLN A 34 3.24 -16.81 4.42
N HIS A 35 4.43 -17.15 4.93
CA HIS A 35 4.59 -18.26 5.86
C HIS A 35 3.96 -17.97 7.24
N ASN A 36 4.08 -16.73 7.71
CA ASN A 36 3.69 -16.36 9.07
C ASN A 36 2.24 -15.84 9.17
N ILE A 37 1.68 -15.31 8.08
CA ILE A 37 0.35 -14.70 8.07
C ILE A 37 -0.57 -15.48 7.14
N SER A 38 -1.72 -15.88 7.69
CA SER A 38 -2.75 -16.57 6.93
C SER A 38 -3.53 -15.60 6.03
N LYS A 39 -4.02 -16.08 4.89
CA LYS A 39 -4.84 -15.28 3.93
C LYS A 39 -6.06 -14.62 4.60
N SER A 40 -6.63 -15.25 5.62
CA SER A 40 -7.75 -14.70 6.42
C SER A 40 -7.44 -13.36 7.07
N ASP A 41 -6.17 -13.13 7.41
CA ASP A 41 -5.73 -11.95 8.17
C ASP A 41 -5.12 -10.86 7.28
N TYR A 42 -5.06 -11.08 5.97
CA TYR A 42 -4.50 -10.13 5.01
C TYR A 42 -5.20 -8.77 5.04
N LEU A 43 -6.54 -8.76 5.12
CA LEU A 43 -7.26 -7.50 5.21
C LEU A 43 -6.93 -6.74 6.51
N ARG A 44 -6.79 -7.46 7.63
CA ARG A 44 -6.50 -6.87 8.94
C ARG A 44 -5.08 -6.29 8.98
N VAL A 45 -4.11 -7.08 8.54
CA VAL A 45 -2.71 -6.66 8.43
C VAL A 45 -2.57 -5.51 7.45
N GLY A 46 -3.21 -5.61 6.28
CA GLY A 46 -3.18 -4.55 5.28
C GLY A 46 -3.76 -3.23 5.80
N ASN A 47 -4.87 -3.27 6.56
CA ASN A 47 -5.40 -2.05 7.19
C ASN A 47 -4.43 -1.43 8.21
N ALA A 48 -3.70 -2.25 8.98
CA ALA A 48 -2.65 -1.74 9.85
C ALA A 48 -1.49 -1.11 9.05
N LEU A 49 -1.07 -1.74 7.96
CA LEU A 49 -0.05 -1.17 7.07
C LEU A 49 -0.51 0.15 6.44
N VAL A 50 -1.79 0.28 6.08
CA VAL A 50 -2.37 1.54 5.59
C VAL A 50 -2.30 2.62 6.67
N LEU A 51 -2.68 2.30 7.91
CA LEU A 51 -2.57 3.23 9.04
C LEU A 51 -1.11 3.66 9.30
N LEU A 52 -0.16 2.74 9.19
CA LEU A 52 1.27 3.07 9.31
C LEU A 52 1.71 3.98 8.15
N LEU A 53 1.26 3.73 6.92
CA LEU A 53 1.60 4.53 5.74
C LEU A 53 0.99 5.95 5.78
N GLN A 54 -0.17 6.10 6.42
CA GLN A 54 -0.81 7.40 6.64
C GLN A 54 -0.04 8.25 7.67
N ASN A 55 0.49 7.62 8.72
CA ASN A 55 1.20 8.29 9.80
C ASN A 55 2.69 8.46 9.50
N ARG A 56 3.11 9.67 9.12
CA ARG A 56 4.51 9.97 8.73
C ARG A 56 5.54 9.62 9.81
N ASP A 57 5.20 9.82 11.07
CA ASP A 57 6.14 9.63 12.19
C ASP A 57 6.43 8.15 12.47
N LEU A 58 5.55 7.23 12.02
CA LEU A 58 5.72 5.80 12.25
C LEU A 58 6.61 5.14 11.18
N ILE A 59 6.73 5.75 10.00
CA ILE A 59 7.53 5.22 8.88
C ILE A 59 8.37 6.32 8.21
N PRO A 60 9.47 6.74 8.84
CA PRO A 60 10.28 7.82 8.32
C PRO A 60 11.01 7.43 7.03
N THR A 61 11.41 6.17 6.86
CA THR A 61 12.32 5.77 5.77
C THR A 61 11.59 5.36 4.48
N PRO A 62 12.12 5.73 3.29
CA PRO A 62 11.54 5.30 2.01
C PRO A 62 11.63 3.78 1.79
N GLN A 63 12.61 3.10 2.38
CA GLN A 63 12.79 1.65 2.29
C GLN A 63 11.59 0.91 2.89
N GLN A 64 11.18 1.29 4.10
CA GLN A 64 10.01 0.72 4.78
C GLN A 64 8.74 0.92 3.94
N ARG A 65 8.57 2.12 3.35
CA ARG A 65 7.43 2.41 2.47
C ARG A 65 7.43 1.54 1.22
N LEU A 66 8.59 1.32 0.58
CA LEU A 66 8.71 0.41 -0.56
C LEU A 66 8.31 -1.03 -0.20
N ILE A 67 8.70 -1.51 0.99
CA ILE A 67 8.31 -2.84 1.48
C ILE A 67 6.80 -2.94 1.64
N ILE A 68 6.15 -1.94 2.23
CA ILE A 68 4.69 -1.95 2.41
C ILE A 68 3.96 -1.99 1.07
N LEU A 69 4.40 -1.17 0.11
CA LEU A 69 3.82 -1.14 -1.24
C LEU A 69 4.00 -2.47 -1.96
N PHE A 70 5.16 -3.11 -1.76
CA PHE A 70 5.41 -4.45 -2.27
C PHE A 70 4.48 -5.48 -1.62
N LEU A 71 4.32 -5.45 -0.30
CA LEU A 71 3.45 -6.37 0.44
C LEU A 71 1.99 -6.25 -0.01
N PHE A 72 1.46 -5.04 -0.21
CA PHE A 72 0.10 -4.86 -0.74
C PHE A 72 -0.12 -5.55 -2.08
N ASN A 73 0.90 -5.50 -2.95
CA ASN A 73 0.84 -6.20 -4.23
C ASN A 73 0.98 -7.72 -4.04
N ASP A 74 1.89 -8.15 -3.19
CA ASP A 74 2.22 -9.57 -2.98
C ASP A 74 1.09 -10.36 -2.31
N MET A 75 0.40 -9.76 -1.32
CA MET A 75 -0.72 -10.37 -0.59
C MET A 75 -1.84 -10.88 -1.51
N TYR A 76 -2.07 -10.22 -2.65
CA TYR A 76 -3.13 -10.56 -3.60
C TYR A 76 -2.60 -11.06 -4.95
N LYS A 77 -1.28 -11.31 -5.06
CA LYS A 77 -0.62 -11.76 -6.29
C LYS A 77 -1.00 -13.19 -6.71
N SER A 78 -1.35 -14.05 -5.74
CA SER A 78 -1.56 -15.49 -5.97
C SER A 78 -2.86 -15.83 -6.73
N GLU A 79 -3.78 -14.89 -6.95
CA GLU A 79 -5.13 -15.20 -7.46
C GLU A 79 -5.41 -14.74 -8.88
N GLN A 80 -4.41 -14.36 -9.69
CA GLN A 80 -4.63 -13.85 -11.07
C GLN A 80 -5.67 -12.71 -11.10
N GLN A 81 -5.85 -12.03 -9.97
CA GLN A 81 -6.73 -10.89 -9.82
C GLN A 81 -5.94 -9.70 -10.32
N SER A 82 -6.42 -9.13 -11.42
CA SER A 82 -5.94 -7.84 -11.90
C SER A 82 -5.95 -6.83 -10.75
N ILE A 83 -4.99 -5.90 -10.72
CA ILE A 83 -4.73 -5.02 -9.57
C ILE A 83 -5.98 -4.25 -9.10
N HIS A 84 -6.94 -3.97 -9.99
CA HIS A 84 -8.22 -3.34 -9.65
C HIS A 84 -9.13 -4.17 -8.71
N MET A 85 -8.88 -5.48 -8.56
CA MET A 85 -9.57 -6.36 -7.62
C MET A 85 -8.99 -6.30 -6.20
N ASN A 86 -7.74 -5.82 -6.05
CA ASN A 86 -7.09 -5.67 -4.75
C ASN A 86 -7.83 -4.61 -3.90
N PRO A 87 -8.22 -4.91 -2.64
CA PRO A 87 -8.86 -3.94 -1.77
C PRO A 87 -7.99 -2.70 -1.49
N PHE A 88 -6.67 -2.82 -1.61
CA PHE A 88 -5.70 -1.74 -1.43
C PHE A 88 -5.36 -1.01 -2.73
N ALA A 89 -6.02 -1.32 -3.86
CA ALA A 89 -5.77 -0.63 -5.12
C ALA A 89 -5.92 0.91 -5.08
N PRO A 90 -6.87 1.49 -4.31
CA PRO A 90 -6.95 2.93 -4.13
C PRO A 90 -5.67 3.58 -3.56
N VAL A 91 -4.89 2.85 -2.74
CA VAL A 91 -3.60 3.32 -2.20
C VAL A 91 -2.59 3.56 -3.31
N PHE A 92 -2.52 2.66 -4.30
CA PHE A 92 -1.64 2.85 -5.45
C PHE A 92 -2.06 4.08 -6.29
N ILE A 93 -3.36 4.29 -6.49
CA ILE A 93 -3.86 5.47 -7.21
C ILE A 93 -3.50 6.75 -6.47
N SER A 94 -3.76 6.83 -5.15
CA SER A 94 -3.50 8.05 -4.38
C SER A 94 -2.02 8.43 -4.41
N ILE A 95 -1.13 7.43 -4.41
CA ILE A 95 0.32 7.62 -4.54
C ILE A 95 0.70 8.19 -5.91
N LEU A 96 0.07 7.71 -6.98
CA LEU A 96 0.30 8.18 -8.34
C LEU A 96 -0.29 9.58 -8.59
N GLN A 97 -1.39 9.93 -7.92
CA GLN A 97 -2.09 11.21 -8.07
C GLN A 97 -1.49 12.37 -7.26
N ASN A 98 -0.75 12.10 -6.18
CA ASN A 98 -0.14 13.12 -5.31
C ASN A 98 1.04 13.89 -5.97
N ASN A 99 1.10 13.91 -7.30
CA ASN A 99 2.11 14.60 -8.10
C ASN A 99 1.76 16.08 -8.33
N ASN A 100 0.48 16.44 -8.23
CA ASN A 100 0.00 17.78 -8.52
C ASN A 100 -0.14 18.53 -7.21
N GLY A 101 0.94 19.20 -6.78
CA GLY A 101 1.01 20.04 -5.57
C GLY A 101 0.04 21.23 -5.52
N GLU A 102 -1.00 21.24 -6.35
CA GLU A 102 -1.93 22.35 -6.57
C GLU A 102 -3.23 22.23 -5.76
N ASN A 103 -3.52 21.07 -5.13
CA ASN A 103 -4.78 20.86 -4.38
C ASN A 103 -4.58 20.52 -2.90
N LEU A 104 -3.47 20.95 -2.28
CA LEU A 104 -3.23 20.72 -0.84
C LEU A 104 -4.10 21.60 0.09
N SER A 105 -4.78 22.62 -0.43
CA SER A 105 -5.53 23.59 0.39
C SER A 105 -6.98 23.19 0.68
N THR A 106 -7.64 22.42 -0.19
CA THR A 106 -9.06 22.06 -0.06
C THR A 106 -9.32 20.62 0.41
N GLN A 107 -8.30 19.75 0.44
CA GLN A 107 -8.43 18.31 0.71
C GLN A 107 -7.87 17.90 2.08
N LYS A 108 -7.85 18.80 3.06
CA LYS A 108 -7.14 18.62 4.36
C LYS A 108 -7.79 17.67 5.37
N HIS A 109 -8.92 17.03 5.06
CA HIS A 109 -9.72 16.34 6.08
C HIS A 109 -10.18 14.93 5.70
N PHE A 110 -9.48 14.25 4.78
CA PHE A 110 -9.82 12.87 4.48
C PHE A 110 -8.80 11.89 5.05
N HIS A 111 -9.32 10.90 5.79
CA HIS A 111 -8.58 9.84 6.47
C HIS A 111 -7.72 8.95 5.54
N TRP A 112 -7.71 9.21 4.23
CA TRP A 112 -7.02 8.43 3.21
C TRP A 112 -5.78 9.14 2.64
N PHE A 113 -5.43 10.32 3.14
CA PHE A 113 -4.26 11.05 2.64
C PHE A 113 -2.96 10.36 3.09
N ILE A 114 -2.24 9.79 2.13
CA ILE A 114 -0.91 9.21 2.34
C ILE A 114 0.12 10.33 2.30
N SER A 115 1.12 10.24 3.19
CA SER A 115 2.23 11.19 3.26
C SER A 115 2.88 11.41 1.88
N PRO A 116 3.40 12.61 1.59
CA PRO A 116 4.01 12.93 0.30
C PRO A 116 5.10 11.90 -0.05
N VAL A 117 4.90 11.25 -1.19
CA VAL A 117 5.62 10.06 -1.65
C VAL A 117 6.85 10.48 -2.44
N THR A 118 7.96 9.76 -2.28
CA THR A 118 9.18 10.02 -3.06
C THR A 118 9.03 9.58 -4.53
N GLN A 119 9.85 10.15 -5.43
CA GLN A 119 9.80 9.79 -6.86
C GLN A 119 10.10 8.31 -7.11
N HIS A 120 10.96 7.69 -6.29
CA HIS A 120 11.32 6.27 -6.36
C HIS A 120 10.14 5.36 -6.02
N GLU A 121 9.39 5.69 -4.97
CA GLU A 121 8.17 4.96 -4.57
C GLU A 121 7.12 4.99 -5.69
N ARG A 122 6.96 6.11 -6.39
CA ARG A 122 6.05 6.20 -7.55
C ARG A 122 6.51 5.34 -8.72
N TRP A 123 7.79 5.40 -9.06
CA TRP A 123 8.37 4.55 -10.10
C TRP A 123 8.15 3.07 -9.78
N PHE A 124 8.41 2.69 -8.52
CA PHE A 124 8.22 1.34 -8.03
C PHE A 124 6.76 0.87 -8.18
N VAL A 125 5.78 1.70 -7.77
CA VAL A 125 4.35 1.38 -7.94
C VAL A 125 3.98 1.21 -9.41
N LYS A 126 4.49 2.07 -10.31
CA LYS A 126 4.26 1.91 -11.77
C LYS A 126 4.81 0.60 -12.29
N THR A 127 6.02 0.22 -11.87
CA THR A 127 6.62 -1.07 -12.24
C THR A 127 5.81 -2.26 -11.71
N LEU A 128 5.32 -2.16 -10.47
CA LEU A 128 4.42 -3.15 -9.87
C LEU A 128 3.15 -3.32 -10.69
N ILE A 129 2.54 -2.21 -11.12
CA ILE A 129 1.30 -2.20 -11.90
C ILE A 129 1.46 -2.85 -13.27
N ASN A 130 2.58 -2.58 -13.94
CA ASN A 130 2.86 -3.12 -15.26
C ASN A 130 3.31 -4.60 -15.22
N ASN A 131 3.23 -5.28 -14.07
CA ASN A 131 3.61 -6.68 -13.86
C ASN A 131 5.06 -7.03 -14.26
N ASN A 132 5.95 -6.04 -14.39
CA ASN A 132 7.35 -6.26 -14.74
C ASN A 132 8.21 -6.55 -13.49
N ASN A 133 7.76 -7.51 -12.69
CA ASN A 133 8.19 -7.65 -11.29
C ASN A 133 9.28 -8.69 -11.06
N LYS A 134 9.63 -9.51 -12.07
CA LYS A 134 10.50 -10.69 -11.88
C LYS A 134 11.93 -10.33 -11.49
N ASP A 135 12.47 -9.23 -12.00
CA ASP A 135 13.80 -8.74 -11.63
C ASP A 135 13.77 -7.82 -10.41
N LEU A 136 12.60 -7.23 -10.13
CA LEU A 136 12.38 -6.31 -9.03
C LEU A 136 12.37 -7.04 -7.68
N ILE A 137 11.76 -8.23 -7.61
CA ILE A 137 11.66 -9.01 -6.38
C ILE A 137 13.02 -9.50 -5.84
N LYS A 138 14.02 -9.60 -6.71
CA LYS A 138 15.38 -10.03 -6.35
C LYS A 138 16.23 -8.90 -5.79
N LYS A 139 15.80 -7.64 -5.95
CA LYS A 139 16.52 -6.47 -5.45
C LYS A 139 16.22 -6.23 -3.97
N THR A 140 17.12 -5.53 -3.29
CA THR A 140 16.85 -4.97 -1.96
C THR A 140 16.22 -3.57 -2.07
N PRO A 141 15.51 -3.09 -1.05
CA PRO A 141 14.97 -1.73 -1.03
C PRO A 141 16.03 -0.65 -1.30
N ASN A 142 17.25 -0.79 -0.75
CA ASN A 142 18.35 0.14 -1.04
C ASN A 142 18.80 0.08 -2.52
N GLN A 143 18.85 -1.10 -3.13
CA GLN A 143 19.18 -1.21 -4.55
C GLN A 143 18.14 -0.53 -5.44
N ILE A 144 16.87 -0.53 -5.04
CA ILE A 144 15.82 0.20 -5.77
C ILE A 144 16.00 1.71 -5.65
N LEU A 145 16.35 2.21 -4.47
CA LEU A 145 16.66 3.63 -4.26
C LEU A 145 17.93 4.09 -5.02
N GLN A 146 18.88 3.18 -5.24
CA GLN A 146 20.09 3.46 -6.02
C GLN A 146 19.92 3.22 -7.53
N THR A 147 18.86 2.51 -7.94
CA THR A 147 18.57 2.29 -9.37
C THR A 147 18.03 3.61 -9.93
N GLY A 148 18.77 4.22 -10.86
CA GLY A 148 18.37 5.48 -11.50
C GLY A 148 16.95 5.40 -12.08
N LEU A 149 16.14 6.44 -11.85
CA LEU A 149 14.76 6.47 -12.32
C LEU A 149 14.72 6.58 -13.84
N SER A 150 14.45 5.46 -14.51
CA SER A 150 14.01 5.50 -15.90
C SER A 150 12.62 6.13 -15.92
N THR A 151 12.50 7.33 -16.46
CA THR A 151 11.22 8.01 -16.68
C THR A 151 10.43 7.24 -17.72
N THR A 152 9.68 6.22 -17.32
CA THR A 152 8.71 5.58 -18.20
C THR A 152 7.58 6.57 -18.45
N LYS A 153 7.47 7.06 -19.69
CA LYS A 153 6.40 7.93 -20.19
C LYS A 153 5.08 7.16 -20.37
N ASP A 154 4.78 6.23 -19.47
CA ASP A 154 3.58 5.39 -19.54
C ASP A 154 2.54 5.95 -18.57
N GLU A 155 1.87 7.02 -18.98
CA GLU A 155 0.72 7.58 -18.26
C GLU A 155 -0.57 6.77 -18.54
N ASN A 156 -0.65 6.11 -19.69
CA ASN A 156 -1.84 5.36 -20.13
C ASN A 156 -2.25 4.25 -19.16
N GLY A 157 -1.30 3.46 -18.65
CA GLY A 157 -1.61 2.35 -17.72
C GLY A 157 -2.16 2.81 -16.36
N THR A 158 -1.93 4.08 -15.99
CA THR A 158 -2.44 4.64 -14.74
C THR A 158 -3.90 5.08 -14.89
N GLU A 159 -4.27 5.66 -16.03
CA GLU A 159 -5.65 6.10 -16.30
C GLU A 159 -6.61 4.91 -16.47
N GLU A 160 -6.19 3.86 -17.17
CA GLU A 160 -7.00 2.63 -17.30
C GLU A 160 -7.27 1.96 -15.95
N LEU A 161 -6.29 1.96 -15.05
CA LEU A 161 -6.43 1.39 -13.71
C LEU A 161 -7.38 2.24 -12.84
N LYS A 162 -7.31 3.57 -12.96
CA LYS A 162 -8.25 4.48 -12.29
C LYS A 162 -9.67 4.25 -12.74
N GLU A 163 -9.89 4.16 -14.05
CA GLU A 163 -11.22 3.96 -14.62
C GLU A 163 -11.84 2.66 -14.11
N LYS A 164 -11.10 1.54 -14.14
CA LYS A 164 -11.59 0.24 -13.62
C LYS A 164 -11.90 0.27 -12.13
N ILE A 165 -11.11 0.98 -11.32
CA ILE A 165 -11.37 1.10 -9.89
C ILE A 165 -12.59 2.00 -9.63
N GLN A 166 -12.72 3.09 -10.37
CA GLN A 166 -13.88 3.97 -10.27
C GLN A 166 -15.19 3.26 -10.72
N GLU A 167 -15.12 2.44 -11.76
CA GLU A 167 -16.23 1.62 -12.22
C GLU A 167 -16.66 0.62 -11.14
N ARG A 168 -15.70 -0.02 -10.46
CA ARG A 168 -15.98 -0.89 -9.31
C ARG A 168 -16.62 -0.13 -8.15
N LEU A 169 -16.12 1.06 -7.82
CA LEU A 169 -16.70 1.92 -6.78
C LEU A 169 -18.15 2.32 -7.09
N ARG A 170 -18.48 2.54 -8.37
CA ARG A 170 -19.86 2.80 -8.80
C ARG A 170 -20.79 1.60 -8.63
N GLN A 171 -20.28 0.37 -8.66
CA GLN A 171 -21.05 -0.85 -8.44
C GLN A 171 -21.33 -1.12 -6.95
N LEU A 172 -20.60 -0.46 -6.04
CA LEU A 172 -20.80 -0.62 -4.60
C LEU A 172 -22.00 0.20 -4.09
N PRO A 173 -22.66 -0.23 -3.00
CA PRO A 173 -23.77 0.51 -2.41
C PRO A 173 -23.39 1.96 -2.06
N VAL A 174 -24.35 2.90 -2.17
CA VAL A 174 -24.14 4.34 -1.95
C VAL A 174 -23.49 4.63 -0.58
N LEU A 175 -23.81 3.84 0.45
CA LEU A 175 -23.19 3.91 1.78
C LEU A 175 -21.66 3.77 1.76
N VAL A 176 -21.11 2.98 0.83
CA VAL A 176 -19.66 2.80 0.65
C VAL A 176 -19.05 3.93 -0.19
N GLN A 177 -19.86 4.60 -1.02
CA GLN A 177 -19.44 5.74 -1.83
C GLN A 177 -19.38 7.04 -1.01
N CYS A 178 -20.20 7.13 0.02
CA CYS A 178 -20.10 8.16 1.04
C CYS A 178 -18.81 7.93 1.82
N HIS A 179 -17.78 8.74 1.59
CA HIS A 179 -16.49 8.68 2.30
C HIS A 179 -16.61 9.11 3.77
N LEU A 180 -17.80 8.99 4.36
CA LEU A 180 -18.08 9.26 5.75
C LEU A 180 -17.80 7.98 6.55
N PRO A 181 -16.90 7.99 7.54
CA PRO A 181 -16.80 6.90 8.48
C PRO A 181 -18.15 6.76 9.20
N ALA A 182 -18.78 5.59 9.09
CA ALA A 182 -20.00 5.30 9.83
C ALA A 182 -19.64 5.27 11.32
N VAL A 183 -20.15 6.25 12.08
CA VAL A 183 -20.14 6.20 13.53
C VAL A 183 -21.14 5.11 13.91
N ILE A 184 -20.62 3.99 14.41
CA ILE A 184 -21.42 2.92 14.97
C ILE A 184 -21.49 3.19 16.46
N ASP A 185 -22.69 3.41 16.98
CA ASP A 185 -22.90 3.51 18.42
C ASP A 185 -22.45 2.21 19.08
N ASP A 186 -21.68 2.33 20.17
CA ASP A 186 -21.22 1.19 20.95
C ASP A 186 -22.43 0.56 21.67
N PRO A 187 -22.83 -0.68 21.34
CA PRO A 187 -24.01 -1.30 21.92
C PRO A 187 -23.86 -1.63 23.41
N GLU A 188 -22.67 -1.48 24.01
CA GLU A 188 -22.41 -1.85 25.40
C GLU A 188 -22.45 -0.68 26.40
N VAL A 189 -22.72 0.56 25.95
CA VAL A 189 -22.92 1.69 26.88
C VAL A 189 -24.38 1.72 27.34
N ASN A 190 -24.73 0.81 28.26
CA ASN A 190 -25.92 0.97 29.10
C ASN A 190 -25.65 2.09 30.12
N TYR A 191 -26.34 3.22 29.97
CA TYR A 191 -26.44 4.28 31.00
C TYR A 191 -27.19 3.80 32.25
#